data_AF-A0A538NP13-F1
#
_entry.id   AF-A0A538NP13-F1
#
_cell.length_a   1.000
_cell.length_b   1.000
_cell.length_c   1.000
_cell.angle_alpha   90.00
_cell.angle_beta   90.00
_cell.angle_gamma   90.00
#
_symmetry.space_group_name_H-M   'P 1'
#
loop_
_entity.id
_entity.type
_entity.pdbx_description
1 polymer ?
#
loop_
_entity_poly.entity_id
_entity_poly.type
_entity_poly.pdbx_seq_one_letter_code
_entity_poly.pdbx_strand_id
1 'polypeptide(L)'
;MSSADKIKAIVLTCDRYRAITEHLIFKYEQLWPDHPFVFHVPYQGLGGGDSSRAQYISAPSDIKGTVLHLLADIDDEEWVYWCVDDKYPIQLISNKISVLISHAMRSPEISGLLFCRCRVTLTSPKTALYPGEMTNPFGDVYLERKAWFQIWIHQLLKAKVLRHLFTHLPNHIANAKVMDELKNDVPKLPEHRLFVTKENFAVFGESTQRGVITQNCYESIVASGIELPEWFRSPNGEYVTLGKL
;
A
#
# COMPACT_ATOMS: atom_id res chain seq x y z
N MET A 1 -19.66 21.07 -0.57
CA MET A 1 -18.48 20.18 -0.56
C MET A 1 -18.77 19.10 -1.58
N SER A 2 -18.12 19.12 -2.75
CA SER A 2 -18.33 18.08 -3.76
C SER A 2 -17.87 16.74 -3.19
N SER A 3 -18.54 15.65 -3.58
CA SER A 3 -18.04 14.29 -3.39
C SER A 3 -16.55 14.28 -3.70
N ALA A 4 -15.69 13.95 -2.73
CA ALA A 4 -14.31 13.64 -3.03
C ALA A 4 -14.35 12.50 -4.06
N ASP A 5 -13.63 12.64 -5.18
CA ASP A 5 -13.49 11.54 -6.12
C ASP A 5 -12.94 10.35 -5.35
N LYS A 6 -13.71 9.25 -5.34
CA LYS A 6 -13.30 8.03 -4.63
C LYS A 6 -12.05 7.49 -5.31
N ILE A 7 -11.06 7.07 -4.52
CA ILE A 7 -9.81 6.50 -5.02
C ILE A 7 -9.89 4.98 -4.91
N LYS A 8 -9.69 4.26 -6.01
CA LYS A 8 -9.62 2.79 -6.00
C LYS A 8 -8.36 2.36 -5.26
N ALA A 9 -8.52 1.58 -4.20
CA ALA A 9 -7.40 1.00 -3.45
C ALA A 9 -7.17 -0.44 -3.91
N ILE A 10 -6.07 -0.68 -4.61
CA ILE A 10 -5.71 -2.02 -5.11
C ILE A 10 -5.06 -2.79 -3.97
N VAL A 11 -5.72 -3.86 -3.52
CA VAL A 11 -5.24 -4.69 -2.42
C VAL A 11 -4.53 -5.92 -2.96
N LEU A 12 -3.24 -6.05 -2.66
CA LEU A 12 -2.50 -7.28 -2.85
C LEU A 12 -2.79 -8.22 -1.67
N THR A 13 -3.66 -9.21 -1.93
CA THR A 13 -4.05 -10.24 -0.96
C THR A 13 -4.56 -11.49 -1.68
N CYS A 14 -4.90 -12.52 -0.93
CA CYS A 14 -5.66 -13.67 -1.38
C CYS A 14 -6.55 -14.19 -0.24
N ASP A 15 -7.42 -15.15 -0.55
CA ASP A 15 -8.41 -15.70 0.39
C ASP A 15 -7.84 -16.12 1.76
N ARG A 16 -6.61 -16.66 1.78
CA ARG A 16 -5.91 -17.07 3.02
C ARG A 16 -5.73 -15.92 4.02
N TYR A 17 -5.66 -14.69 3.54
CA TYR A 17 -5.40 -13.47 4.31
C TYR A 17 -6.66 -12.60 4.47
N ARG A 18 -7.87 -13.14 4.20
CA ARG A 18 -9.15 -12.43 4.30
C ARG A 18 -9.30 -11.64 5.61
N ALA A 19 -9.10 -12.28 6.76
CA ALA A 19 -9.23 -11.63 8.07
C ALA A 19 -8.21 -10.48 8.28
N ILE A 20 -7.02 -10.60 7.72
CA ILE A 20 -5.99 -9.54 7.77
C ILE A 20 -6.40 -8.37 6.86
N THR A 21 -6.97 -8.64 5.69
CA THR A 21 -7.49 -7.61 4.79
C THR A 21 -8.68 -6.87 5.41
N GLU A 22 -9.61 -7.59 6.05
CA GLU A 22 -10.72 -6.98 6.79
C GLU A 22 -10.23 -6.07 7.90
N HIS A 23 -9.20 -6.50 8.64
CA HIS A 23 -8.56 -5.68 9.65
C HIS A 23 -7.90 -4.43 9.06
N LEU A 24 -7.16 -4.57 7.96
CA LEU A 24 -6.56 -3.44 7.24
C LEU A 24 -7.63 -2.38 6.91
N ILE A 25 -8.76 -2.79 6.35
CA ILE A 25 -9.87 -1.91 5.98
C ILE A 25 -10.47 -1.26 7.23
N PHE A 26 -10.78 -2.04 8.25
CA PHE A 26 -11.28 -1.56 9.54
C PHE A 26 -10.35 -0.51 10.16
N LYS A 27 -9.03 -0.69 10.08
CA LYS A 27 -8.05 0.26 10.62
C LYS A 27 -8.05 1.60 9.87
N TYR A 28 -8.26 1.59 8.56
CA TYR A 28 -8.47 2.85 7.83
C TYR A 28 -9.76 3.54 8.24
N GLU A 29 -10.87 2.81 8.34
CA GLU A 29 -12.16 3.38 8.77
C GLU A 29 -12.10 3.94 10.19
N GLN A 30 -11.40 3.26 11.10
CA GLN A 30 -11.23 3.71 12.48
C GLN A 30 -10.35 4.98 12.58
N LEU A 31 -9.24 5.04 11.84
CA LEU A 31 -8.28 6.14 11.93
C LEU A 31 -8.63 7.33 11.03
N TRP A 32 -9.39 7.10 9.97
CA TRP A 32 -9.79 8.10 8.99
C TRP A 32 -11.18 7.78 8.42
N PRO A 33 -12.27 8.03 9.18
CA PRO A 33 -13.63 7.58 8.84
C PRO A 33 -14.16 8.06 7.48
N ASP A 34 -13.69 9.20 7.00
CA ASP A 34 -14.05 9.83 5.74
C ASP A 34 -12.97 9.68 4.65
N HIS A 35 -12.08 8.69 4.77
CA HIS A 35 -11.07 8.42 3.73
C HIS A 35 -11.70 8.23 2.34
N PRO A 36 -11.00 8.59 1.25
CA PRO A 36 -11.55 8.50 -0.10
C PRO A 36 -11.50 7.08 -0.70
N PHE A 37 -10.88 6.13 -0.01
CA PHE A 37 -10.59 4.80 -0.57
C PHE A 37 -11.83 3.90 -0.72
N VAL A 38 -11.88 3.18 -1.84
CA VAL A 38 -12.70 1.97 -2.06
C VAL A 38 -11.74 0.82 -2.32
N PHE A 39 -11.71 -0.15 -1.41
CA PHE A 39 -10.79 -1.28 -1.47
C PHE A 39 -11.26 -2.31 -2.49
N HIS A 40 -10.50 -2.49 -3.56
CA HIS A 40 -10.69 -3.54 -4.55
C HIS A 40 -9.95 -4.78 -4.06
N VAL A 41 -10.72 -5.71 -3.50
CA VAL A 41 -10.19 -6.90 -2.83
C VAL A 41 -10.34 -8.11 -3.75
N PRO A 42 -9.23 -8.68 -4.26
CA PRO A 42 -9.29 -9.89 -5.06
C PRO A 42 -9.76 -11.09 -4.22
N TYR A 43 -10.45 -12.03 -4.85
CA TYR A 43 -10.79 -13.32 -4.26
C TYR A 43 -10.74 -14.44 -5.29
N GLN A 44 -10.52 -15.68 -4.82
CA GLN A 44 -10.53 -16.88 -5.65
C GLN A 44 -11.77 -17.75 -5.40
N GLY A 45 -12.16 -17.91 -4.13
CA GLY A 45 -13.34 -18.65 -3.67
C GLY A 45 -14.08 -17.99 -2.51
N LEU A 46 -13.42 -17.13 -1.73
CA LEU A 46 -14.03 -16.37 -0.63
C LEU A 46 -14.45 -14.97 -1.08
N GLY A 47 -15.48 -14.91 -1.93
CA GLY A 47 -16.12 -13.64 -2.30
C GLY A 47 -16.75 -12.93 -1.10
N GLY A 48 -17.37 -11.78 -1.35
CA GLY A 48 -18.04 -11.01 -0.30
C GLY A 48 -19.11 -10.10 -0.88
N GLY A 49 -19.95 -9.55 0.00
CA GLY A 49 -20.88 -8.51 -0.39
C GLY A 49 -20.16 -7.19 -0.58
N ASP A 50 -20.37 -6.54 -1.72
CA ASP A 50 -19.87 -5.19 -1.94
C ASP A 50 -20.45 -4.21 -0.92
N SER A 51 -19.64 -3.23 -0.56
CA SER A 51 -20.03 -2.14 0.33
C SER A 51 -19.62 -0.79 -0.25
N SER A 52 -19.94 0.29 0.46
CA SER A 52 -19.47 1.63 0.08
C SER A 52 -17.94 1.78 0.18
N ARG A 53 -17.27 0.82 0.85
CA ARG A 53 -15.85 0.84 1.23
C ARG A 53 -15.03 -0.29 0.59
N ALA A 54 -15.64 -1.40 0.19
CA ALA A 54 -14.96 -2.52 -0.41
C ALA A 54 -15.74 -3.09 -1.61
N GLN A 55 -15.02 -3.46 -2.65
CA GLN A 55 -15.51 -4.21 -3.80
C GLN A 55 -14.74 -5.51 -3.92
N TYR A 56 -15.46 -6.63 -4.00
CA TYR A 56 -14.87 -7.96 -4.08
C TYR A 56 -14.79 -8.37 -5.55
N ILE A 57 -13.59 -8.63 -6.05
CA ILE A 57 -13.36 -8.90 -7.47
C ILE A 57 -12.77 -10.30 -7.62
N SER A 58 -13.46 -11.16 -8.39
CA SER A 58 -12.92 -12.49 -8.68
C SER A 58 -11.65 -12.32 -9.53
N ALA A 59 -10.56 -12.94 -9.11
CA ALA A 59 -9.26 -12.77 -9.76
C ALA A 59 -8.51 -14.12 -9.87
N PRO A 60 -7.52 -14.22 -10.77
CA PRO A 60 -6.58 -15.34 -10.80
C PRO A 60 -5.91 -15.57 -9.43
N SER A 61 -5.33 -16.74 -9.22
CA SER A 61 -4.63 -17.05 -7.96
C SER A 61 -3.16 -16.63 -7.95
N ASP A 62 -2.57 -16.37 -9.12
CA ASP A 62 -1.19 -15.92 -9.22
C ASP A 62 -1.07 -14.41 -8.96
N ILE A 63 0.02 -14.00 -8.30
CA ILE A 63 0.21 -12.61 -7.83
C ILE A 63 0.18 -11.61 -9.01
N LYS A 64 0.86 -11.92 -10.11
CA LYS A 64 0.95 -11.03 -11.27
C LYS A 64 -0.40 -10.88 -11.96
N GLY A 65 -1.05 -11.99 -12.27
CA GLY A 65 -2.36 -12.06 -12.89
C GLY A 65 -3.41 -11.37 -12.05
N THR A 66 -3.37 -11.53 -10.72
CA THR A 66 -4.27 -10.81 -9.78
C THR A 66 -4.14 -9.30 -9.94
N VAL A 67 -2.93 -8.75 -9.79
CA VAL A 67 -2.74 -7.29 -9.82
C VAL A 67 -3.07 -6.72 -11.20
N LEU A 68 -2.63 -7.37 -12.27
CA LEU A 68 -2.95 -6.92 -13.63
C LEU A 68 -4.45 -7.03 -13.95
N HIS A 69 -5.15 -8.01 -13.39
CA HIS A 69 -6.60 -8.14 -13.51
C HIS A 69 -7.33 -6.98 -12.80
N LEU A 70 -6.93 -6.64 -11.57
CA LEU A 70 -7.51 -5.50 -10.83
C LEU A 70 -7.26 -4.15 -11.52
N LEU A 71 -6.21 -4.05 -12.32
CA LEU A 71 -5.84 -2.85 -13.09
C LEU A 71 -6.41 -2.86 -14.51
N ALA A 72 -7.09 -3.92 -14.98
CA ALA A 72 -7.42 -4.09 -16.40
C ALA A 72 -8.22 -2.91 -16.98
N ASP A 73 -9.19 -2.41 -16.23
CA ASP A 73 -10.09 -1.32 -16.63
C ASP A 73 -9.75 0.04 -15.98
N ILE A 74 -8.51 0.19 -15.48
CA ILE A 74 -8.04 1.42 -14.85
C ILE A 74 -7.09 2.13 -15.81
N ASP A 75 -7.37 3.40 -16.13
CA ASP A 75 -6.50 4.21 -16.98
C ASP A 75 -5.12 4.39 -16.35
N ASP A 76 -4.07 4.40 -17.17
CA ASP A 76 -2.68 4.46 -16.72
C ASP A 76 -2.35 5.74 -15.94
N GLU A 77 -3.05 6.84 -16.20
CA GLU A 77 -2.92 8.10 -15.47
C GLU A 77 -3.88 8.21 -14.28
N GLU A 78 -4.83 7.28 -14.12
CA GLU A 78 -5.72 7.23 -12.96
C GLU A 78 -4.92 6.96 -11.68
N TRP A 79 -5.27 7.68 -10.62
CA TRP A 79 -4.66 7.50 -9.31
C TRP A 79 -5.33 6.37 -8.55
N VAL A 80 -4.51 5.45 -8.06
CA VAL A 80 -4.90 4.35 -7.18
C VAL A 80 -4.16 4.45 -5.86
N TYR A 81 -4.72 3.84 -4.83
CA TYR A 81 -4.03 3.62 -3.57
C TYR A 81 -3.55 2.18 -3.51
N TRP A 82 -2.24 1.98 -3.39
CA TRP A 82 -1.64 0.66 -3.33
C TRP A 82 -1.63 0.16 -1.88
N CYS A 83 -2.20 -1.02 -1.63
CA CYS A 83 -2.27 -1.65 -0.32
C CYS A 83 -1.75 -3.09 -0.39
N VAL A 84 -0.90 -3.50 0.55
CA VAL A 84 -0.46 -4.88 0.69
C VAL A 84 -0.95 -5.36 2.05
N ASP A 85 -1.62 -6.51 2.09
CA ASP A 85 -2.25 -7.04 3.31
C ASP A 85 -1.25 -7.31 4.45
N ASP A 86 0.05 -7.38 4.15
CA ASP A 86 1.12 -7.49 5.13
C ASP A 86 1.35 -6.21 5.97
N LYS A 87 0.57 -5.13 5.76
CA LYS A 87 0.63 -3.89 6.55
C LYS A 87 -0.75 -3.34 6.88
N TYR A 88 -0.85 -2.60 7.98
CA TYR A 88 -2.07 -1.88 8.36
C TYR A 88 -1.72 -0.54 9.04
N PRO A 89 -2.55 0.51 8.91
CA PRO A 89 -2.26 1.78 9.55
C PRO A 89 -2.45 1.70 11.07
N ILE A 90 -1.50 2.27 11.81
CA ILE A 90 -1.56 2.43 13.27
C ILE A 90 -1.79 3.91 13.62
N GLN A 91 -1.17 4.83 12.87
CA GLN A 91 -1.34 6.26 13.05
C GLN A 91 -1.37 6.96 11.68
N LEU A 92 -2.28 7.92 11.53
CA LEU A 92 -2.43 8.74 10.32
C LEU A 92 -2.67 10.19 10.73
N ILE A 93 -1.87 11.12 10.20
CA ILE A 93 -2.20 12.55 10.24
C ILE A 93 -3.14 12.83 9.06
N SER A 94 -4.40 12.38 9.18
CA SER A 94 -5.38 12.32 8.08
C SER A 94 -5.55 13.65 7.34
N ASN A 95 -5.73 14.76 8.06
CA ASN A 95 -5.85 16.10 7.46
C ASN A 95 -4.65 16.46 6.57
N LYS A 96 -3.44 16.08 7.01
CA LYS A 96 -2.22 16.32 6.23
C LYS A 96 -2.16 15.41 5.02
N ILE A 97 -2.43 14.11 5.20
CA ILE A 97 -2.49 13.14 4.10
C ILE A 97 -3.49 13.59 3.01
N SER A 98 -4.67 14.07 3.38
CA SER A 98 -5.68 14.59 2.43
C SER A 98 -5.14 15.73 1.56
N VAL A 99 -4.42 16.68 2.17
CA VAL A 99 -3.80 17.80 1.45
C VAL A 99 -2.71 17.30 0.51
N LEU A 100 -1.88 16.35 0.97
CA LEU A 100 -0.79 15.77 0.18
C LEU A 100 -1.31 14.95 -1.01
N ILE A 101 -2.37 14.15 -0.82
CA ILE A 101 -3.07 13.44 -1.91
C ILE A 101 -3.58 14.44 -2.94
N SER A 102 -4.31 15.47 -2.48
CA SER A 102 -4.87 16.51 -3.35
C SER A 102 -3.80 17.26 -4.14
N HIS A 103 -2.63 17.48 -3.54
CA HIS A 103 -1.48 18.06 -4.23
C HIS A 103 -0.90 17.09 -5.26
N ALA A 104 -0.61 15.85 -4.87
CA ALA A 104 -0.03 14.85 -5.76
C ALA A 104 -0.89 14.63 -7.00
N MET A 105 -2.21 14.51 -6.84
CA MET A 105 -3.14 14.28 -7.95
C MET A 105 -3.20 15.42 -8.97
N ARG A 106 -2.86 16.65 -8.56
CA ARG A 106 -2.79 17.83 -9.44
C ARG A 106 -1.40 18.09 -10.01
N SER A 107 -0.38 17.37 -9.53
CA SER A 107 0.99 17.56 -9.99
C SER A 107 1.26 16.70 -11.23
N PRO A 108 1.70 17.29 -12.36
CA PRO A 108 2.10 16.53 -13.53
C PRO A 108 3.42 15.75 -13.30
N GLU A 109 4.19 16.13 -12.27
CA GLU A 109 5.52 15.59 -12.00
C GLU A 109 5.53 14.35 -11.11
N ILE A 110 4.43 14.06 -10.41
CA ILE A 110 4.37 12.99 -9.42
C ILE A 110 3.60 11.81 -10.04
N SER A 111 4.21 10.63 -9.97
CA SER A 111 3.54 9.35 -10.30
C SER A 111 3.31 8.47 -9.06
N GLY A 112 3.86 8.85 -7.92
CA GLY A 112 3.59 8.17 -6.66
C GLY A 112 4.09 8.94 -5.44
N LEU A 113 3.38 8.82 -4.33
CA LEU A 113 3.71 9.49 -3.07
C LEU A 113 3.47 8.56 -1.87
N LEU A 114 4.55 8.31 -1.13
CA LEU A 114 4.56 7.56 0.13
C LEU A 114 4.64 8.53 1.32
N PHE A 115 3.76 8.35 2.31
CA PHE A 115 3.67 9.21 3.51
C PHE A 115 4.46 8.69 4.73
N CYS A 116 5.21 7.61 4.55
CA CYS A 116 5.95 6.91 5.60
C CYS A 116 7.38 6.59 5.12
N ARG A 117 8.32 7.47 5.44
CA ARG A 117 9.75 7.29 5.27
C ARG A 117 10.33 6.42 6.40
N CYS A 118 10.76 5.22 6.04
CA CYS A 118 11.43 4.30 6.95
C CYS A 118 12.61 3.55 6.28
N ARG A 119 13.16 2.52 6.93
CA ARG A 119 14.13 1.55 6.36
C ARG A 119 15.19 2.23 5.48
N VAL A 120 15.51 1.68 4.30
CA VAL A 120 16.59 2.16 3.42
C VAL A 120 16.47 3.62 2.98
N THR A 121 15.25 4.17 2.86
CA THR A 121 15.08 5.61 2.55
C THR A 121 15.48 6.52 3.71
N LEU A 122 15.56 5.98 4.93
CA LEU A 122 16.01 6.65 6.14
C LEU A 122 17.45 6.28 6.50
N THR A 123 17.79 4.98 6.48
CA THR A 123 19.10 4.45 6.92
C THR A 123 20.18 4.53 5.83
N SER A 124 19.80 4.58 4.55
CA SER A 124 20.75 4.67 3.42
C SER A 124 20.21 5.56 2.29
N PRO A 125 19.90 6.84 2.58
CA PRO A 125 19.23 7.74 1.64
C PRO A 125 20.04 7.97 0.36
N LYS A 126 21.38 7.96 0.42
CA LYS A 126 22.23 8.09 -0.78
C LYS A 126 22.03 6.94 -1.78
N THR A 127 21.66 5.76 -1.29
CA THR A 127 21.33 4.60 -2.12
C THR A 127 19.91 4.69 -2.66
N ALA A 128 18.96 5.11 -1.82
CA ALA A 128 17.54 5.02 -2.13
C ALA A 128 16.94 6.25 -2.82
N LEU A 129 17.52 7.43 -2.62
CA LEU A 129 16.93 8.73 -2.96
C LEU A 129 17.89 9.57 -3.80
N TYR A 130 17.36 10.28 -4.80
CA TYR A 130 18.09 11.33 -5.49
C TYR A 130 18.38 12.49 -4.52
N PRO A 131 19.47 13.24 -4.73
CA PRO A 131 19.87 14.33 -3.83
C PRO A 131 18.96 15.56 -3.88
N GLY A 132 18.10 15.68 -4.90
CA GLY A 132 17.17 16.80 -5.05
C GLY A 132 15.96 16.69 -4.11
N GLU A 133 15.48 17.85 -3.67
CA GLU A 133 14.25 18.00 -2.90
C GLU A 133 13.19 18.71 -3.75
N MET A 134 11.94 18.27 -3.66
CA MET A 134 10.79 18.97 -4.22
C MET A 134 9.96 19.51 -3.06
N THR A 135 9.77 20.82 -3.00
CA THR A 135 8.94 21.46 -1.98
C THR A 135 7.58 21.78 -2.58
N ASN A 136 6.51 21.31 -1.94
CA ASN A 136 5.15 21.64 -2.36
C ASN A 136 4.78 23.09 -1.95
N PRO A 137 3.67 23.66 -2.46
CA PRO A 137 3.22 25.01 -2.09
C PRO A 137 2.90 25.21 -0.60
N PHE A 138 2.79 24.14 0.19
CA PHE A 138 2.51 24.16 1.62
C PHE A 138 3.78 24.03 2.49
N GLY A 139 4.96 23.95 1.87
CA GLY A 139 6.25 23.82 2.55
C GLY A 139 6.68 22.38 2.86
N ASP A 140 5.90 21.36 2.47
CA ASP A 140 6.32 19.97 2.65
C ASP A 140 7.37 19.58 1.64
N VAL A 141 8.36 18.82 2.12
CA VAL A 141 9.47 18.34 1.30
C VAL A 141 9.26 16.90 0.88
N TYR A 142 9.38 16.64 -0.41
CA TYR A 142 9.37 15.32 -1.03
C TYR A 142 10.76 14.95 -1.53
N LEU A 143 11.10 13.67 -1.35
CA LEU A 143 12.37 13.09 -1.76
C LEU A 143 12.11 12.05 -2.86
N GLU A 144 12.72 12.22 -4.02
CA GLU A 144 12.52 11.32 -5.16
C GLU A 144 13.30 10.00 -4.97
N ARG A 145 12.64 8.87 -5.15
CA ARG A 145 13.22 7.53 -5.06
C ARG A 145 13.92 7.15 -6.36
N LYS A 146 15.11 6.56 -6.24
CA LYS A 146 15.89 6.06 -7.39
C LYS A 146 15.30 4.80 -8.04
N ALA A 147 14.63 3.97 -7.26
CA ALA A 147 14.06 2.69 -7.71
C ALA A 147 12.81 2.35 -6.87
N TRP A 148 12.39 1.08 -6.88
CA TRP A 148 11.21 0.55 -6.17
C TRP A 148 11.38 0.42 -4.65
N PHE A 149 12.20 1.26 -4.04
CA PHE A 149 12.41 1.24 -2.60
C PHE A 149 11.06 1.50 -1.89
N GLN A 150 10.69 0.57 -1.01
CA GLN A 150 9.44 0.61 -0.23
C GLN A 150 8.16 0.64 -1.07
N ILE A 151 8.18 0.07 -2.28
CA ILE A 151 6.98 -0.05 -3.10
C ILE A 151 5.87 -0.87 -2.41
N TRP A 152 6.21 -1.76 -1.45
CA TRP A 152 5.25 -2.57 -0.70
C TRP A 152 4.64 -1.89 0.54
N ILE A 153 4.91 -0.61 0.77
CA ILE A 153 4.22 0.18 1.81
C ILE A 153 3.00 0.86 1.18
N HIS A 154 1.94 1.06 1.95
CA HIS A 154 0.74 1.70 1.44
C HIS A 154 1.03 3.12 0.94
N GLN A 155 0.68 3.40 -0.32
CA GLN A 155 1.03 4.66 -0.97
C GLN A 155 0.13 4.98 -2.14
N LEU A 156 0.04 6.27 -2.47
CA LEU A 156 -0.67 6.76 -3.63
C LEU A 156 0.21 6.54 -4.88
N LEU A 157 -0.33 5.97 -5.95
CA LEU A 157 0.37 5.71 -7.22
C LEU A 157 -0.54 6.01 -8.41
N LYS A 158 0.03 6.38 -9.56
CA LYS A 158 -0.66 6.24 -10.85
C LYS A 158 -0.69 4.76 -11.25
N ALA A 159 -1.77 4.31 -11.88
CA ALA A 159 -1.95 2.90 -12.25
C ALA A 159 -0.82 2.36 -13.13
N LYS A 160 -0.27 3.18 -14.04
CA LYS A 160 0.89 2.82 -14.88
C LYS A 160 2.10 2.33 -14.10
N VAL A 161 2.32 2.85 -12.89
CA VAL A 161 3.47 2.47 -12.05
C VAL A 161 3.36 1.00 -11.65
N LEU A 162 2.18 0.59 -11.17
CA LEU A 162 1.92 -0.80 -10.80
C LEU A 162 1.86 -1.69 -12.04
N ARG A 163 1.18 -1.25 -13.10
CA ARG A 163 1.08 -2.02 -14.36
C ARG A 163 2.46 -2.31 -14.92
N HIS A 164 3.35 -1.31 -14.97
CA HIS A 164 4.73 -1.49 -15.43
C HIS A 164 5.48 -2.49 -14.55
N LEU A 165 5.48 -2.31 -13.23
CA LEU A 165 6.19 -3.20 -12.32
C LEU A 165 5.73 -4.65 -12.50
N PHE A 166 4.43 -4.90 -12.44
CA PHE A 166 3.89 -6.26 -12.51
C PHE A 166 3.97 -6.89 -13.90
N THR A 167 3.89 -6.10 -14.98
CA THR A 167 4.09 -6.62 -16.34
C THR A 167 5.50 -7.18 -16.54
N HIS A 168 6.50 -6.54 -15.93
CA HIS A 168 7.91 -6.93 -16.05
C HIS A 168 8.37 -7.95 -15.00
N LEU A 169 7.56 -8.23 -13.97
CA LEU A 169 7.82 -9.37 -13.08
C LEU A 169 7.61 -10.71 -13.81
N PRO A 170 8.28 -11.79 -13.40
CA PRO A 170 8.10 -13.11 -13.99
C PRO A 170 6.65 -13.59 -13.82
N ASN A 171 6.20 -14.44 -14.75
CA ASN A 171 4.83 -14.99 -14.71
C ASN A 171 4.60 -15.90 -13.49
N HIS A 172 5.65 -16.57 -13.02
CA HIS A 172 5.58 -17.38 -11.82
C HIS A 172 6.33 -16.69 -10.67
N ILE A 173 5.60 -16.32 -9.63
CA ILE A 173 6.13 -15.77 -8.39
C ILE A 173 5.75 -16.74 -7.27
N ALA A 174 6.74 -17.45 -6.73
CA ALA A 174 6.49 -18.53 -5.77
C ALA A 174 5.80 -18.05 -4.48
N ASN A 175 6.16 -16.85 -4.00
CA ASN A 175 5.50 -16.18 -2.88
C ASN A 175 5.85 -14.68 -2.88
N ALA A 176 5.10 -13.89 -2.08
CA ALA A 176 5.27 -12.45 -2.02
C ALA A 176 6.67 -11.99 -1.58
N LYS A 177 7.37 -12.75 -0.72
CA LYS A 177 8.71 -12.38 -0.24
C LYS A 177 9.73 -12.31 -1.37
N VAL A 178 9.63 -13.19 -2.37
CA VAL A 178 10.58 -13.21 -3.52
C VAL A 178 10.50 -11.91 -4.33
N MET A 179 9.37 -11.19 -4.28
CA MET A 179 9.22 -9.91 -4.99
C MET A 179 10.17 -8.81 -4.48
N ASP A 180 10.69 -8.92 -3.25
CA ASP A 180 11.67 -7.96 -2.71
C ASP A 180 12.97 -7.92 -3.53
N GLU A 181 13.36 -9.08 -4.07
CA GLU A 181 14.52 -9.24 -4.94
C GLU A 181 14.14 -8.97 -6.40
N LEU A 182 13.07 -9.60 -6.89
CA LEU A 182 12.65 -9.49 -8.30
C LEU A 182 12.38 -8.06 -8.74
N LYS A 183 11.83 -7.21 -7.87
CA LYS A 183 11.59 -5.80 -8.22
C LYS A 183 12.89 -5.06 -8.57
N ASN A 184 14.05 -5.49 -8.07
CA ASN A 184 15.33 -4.82 -8.34
C ASN A 184 15.81 -5.06 -9.78
N ASP A 185 15.34 -6.12 -10.43
CA ASP A 185 15.63 -6.43 -11.83
C ASP A 185 14.73 -5.66 -12.81
N VAL A 186 13.65 -5.06 -12.31
CA VAL A 186 12.76 -4.21 -13.12
C VAL A 186 13.31 -2.78 -13.12
N PRO A 187 13.72 -2.21 -14.26
CA PRO A 187 14.15 -0.83 -14.30
C PRO A 187 12.95 0.10 -14.05
N LYS A 188 13.13 1.08 -13.16
CA LYS A 188 12.16 2.16 -12.96
C LYS A 188 12.30 3.17 -14.10
N LEU A 189 11.23 3.39 -14.85
CA LEU A 189 11.22 4.39 -15.93
C LEU A 189 11.42 5.82 -15.36
N PRO A 190 12.08 6.73 -16.10
CA PRO A 190 12.26 8.12 -15.68
C PRO A 190 10.95 8.84 -15.34
N GLU A 191 9.89 8.60 -16.12
CA GLU A 191 8.55 9.17 -15.94
C GLU A 191 7.79 8.61 -14.74
N HIS A 192 8.20 7.44 -14.21
CA HIS A 192 7.69 6.88 -12.96
C HIS A 192 8.38 7.56 -11.77
N ARG A 193 8.12 8.85 -11.61
CA ARG A 193 8.67 9.68 -10.52
C ARG A 193 7.94 9.38 -9.22
N LEU A 194 8.64 8.65 -8.35
CA LEU A 194 8.10 8.13 -7.09
C LEU A 194 8.72 8.90 -5.94
N PHE A 195 7.89 9.49 -5.09
CA PHE A 195 8.34 10.31 -3.97
C PHE A 195 8.00 9.67 -2.63
N VAL A 196 8.74 10.08 -1.62
CA VAL A 196 8.42 9.88 -0.21
C VAL A 196 8.51 11.22 0.51
N THR A 197 7.61 11.47 1.46
CA THR A 197 7.68 12.67 2.30
C THR A 197 8.94 12.65 3.19
N LYS A 198 9.56 13.81 3.41
CA LYS A 198 10.75 13.92 4.28
C LYS A 198 10.40 13.61 5.73
N GLU A 199 9.26 14.11 6.18
CA GLU A 199 8.60 13.81 7.46
C GLU A 199 7.58 12.68 7.29
N ASN A 200 7.24 12.00 8.38
CA ASN A 200 6.23 10.95 8.38
C ASN A 200 4.87 11.51 8.74
N PHE A 201 3.85 11.11 7.97
CA PHE A 201 2.45 11.40 8.28
C PHE A 201 1.62 10.13 8.46
N ALA A 202 2.24 8.97 8.24
CA ALA A 202 1.66 7.67 8.48
C ALA A 202 2.65 6.74 9.19
N VAL A 203 2.13 5.92 10.09
CA VAL A 203 2.84 4.82 10.76
C VAL A 203 2.05 3.55 10.52
N PHE A 204 2.75 2.49 10.11
CA PHE A 204 2.13 1.20 9.80
C PHE A 204 2.63 0.12 10.77
N GLY A 205 1.79 -0.86 11.06
CA GLY A 205 2.21 -2.15 11.60
C GLY A 205 2.47 -3.13 10.47
N GLU A 206 3.35 -4.10 10.69
CA GLU A 206 3.40 -5.30 9.83
C GLU A 206 2.39 -6.33 10.33
N SER A 207 1.57 -6.86 9.43
CA SER A 207 0.58 -7.89 9.74
C SER A 207 1.24 -9.25 9.97
N THR A 208 2.23 -9.60 9.15
CA THR A 208 2.94 -10.89 9.25
C THR A 208 4.44 -10.73 9.07
N GLN A 209 5.21 -11.64 9.67
CA GLN A 209 6.60 -11.88 9.34
C GLN A 209 6.83 -13.35 9.07
N ARG A 210 7.42 -13.64 7.89
CA ARG A 210 7.67 -15.02 7.42
C ARG A 210 6.41 -15.89 7.43
N GLY A 211 5.25 -15.29 7.18
CA GLY A 211 3.95 -15.98 7.14
C GLY A 211 3.27 -16.19 8.50
N VAL A 212 3.88 -15.73 9.60
CA VAL A 212 3.29 -15.77 10.95
C VAL A 212 2.82 -14.37 11.34
N ILE A 213 1.64 -14.26 11.94
CA ILE A 213 1.09 -12.97 12.40
C ILE A 213 1.99 -12.34 13.47
N THR A 214 2.18 -11.02 13.41
CA THR A 214 2.92 -10.27 14.43
C THR A 214 2.10 -10.11 15.71
N GLN A 215 2.77 -9.87 16.84
CA GLN A 215 2.08 -9.65 18.11
C GLN A 215 1.16 -8.43 18.06
N ASN A 216 1.64 -7.31 17.51
CA ASN A 216 0.86 -6.08 17.38
C ASN A 216 -0.35 -6.23 16.44
N CYS A 217 -0.24 -7.02 15.38
CA CYS A 217 -1.37 -7.28 14.49
C CYS A 217 -2.40 -8.17 15.17
N TYR A 218 -1.96 -9.27 15.77
CA TYR A 218 -2.83 -10.20 16.49
C TYR A 218 -3.66 -9.49 17.56
N GLU A 219 -3.01 -8.71 18.43
CA GLU A 219 -3.70 -7.94 19.48
C GLU A 219 -4.70 -6.94 18.89
N SER A 220 -4.33 -6.26 17.81
CA SER A 220 -5.22 -5.31 17.17
C SER A 220 -6.43 -5.98 16.51
N ILE A 221 -6.28 -7.18 15.94
CA ILE A 221 -7.38 -7.94 15.35
C ILE A 221 -8.33 -8.44 16.44
N VAL A 222 -7.80 -9.05 17.50
CA VAL A 222 -8.60 -9.52 18.64
C VAL A 222 -9.39 -8.36 19.27
N ALA A 223 -8.77 -7.21 19.45
CA ALA A 223 -9.43 -6.02 19.98
C ALA A 223 -10.55 -5.47 19.07
N SER A 224 -10.49 -5.74 17.76
CA SER A 224 -11.53 -5.35 16.80
C SER A 224 -12.69 -6.34 16.69
N GLY A 225 -12.60 -7.50 17.33
CA GLY A 225 -13.64 -8.54 17.28
C GLY A 225 -13.69 -9.32 15.95
N ILE A 226 -12.71 -9.13 15.07
CA ILE A 226 -12.59 -9.89 13.82
C ILE A 226 -12.09 -11.31 14.15
N GLU A 227 -12.75 -12.32 13.59
CA GLU A 227 -12.36 -13.72 13.81
C GLU A 227 -11.08 -14.08 13.03
N LEU A 228 -10.11 -14.65 13.74
CA LEU A 228 -8.88 -15.15 13.14
C LEU A 228 -9.01 -16.63 12.73
N PRO A 229 -8.57 -16.99 11.50
CA PRO A 229 -8.45 -18.38 11.12
C PRO A 229 -7.38 -19.09 11.95
N GLU A 230 -7.47 -20.41 12.05
CA GLU A 230 -6.61 -21.22 12.92
C GLU A 230 -5.11 -20.94 12.75
N TRP A 231 -4.65 -20.79 11.50
CA TRP A 231 -3.24 -20.54 11.18
C TRP A 231 -2.71 -19.16 11.59
N PHE A 232 -3.56 -18.26 12.10
CA PHE A 232 -3.17 -16.96 12.67
C PHE A 232 -3.49 -16.83 14.16
N ARG A 233 -3.82 -17.93 14.86
CA ARG A 233 -4.10 -17.90 16.30
C ARG A 233 -2.86 -17.87 17.19
N SER A 234 -1.67 -18.03 16.63
CA SER A 234 -0.41 -18.03 17.36
C SER A 234 0.52 -16.93 16.82
N PRO A 235 0.61 -15.76 17.49
CA PRO A 235 1.52 -14.71 17.08
C PRO A 235 2.98 -15.09 17.32
N ASN A 236 3.88 -14.45 16.59
CA ASN A 236 5.33 -14.66 16.71
C ASN A 236 5.97 -13.95 17.92
N GLY A 237 5.21 -13.18 18.70
CA GLY A 237 5.71 -12.40 19.85
C GLY A 237 6.40 -11.07 19.51
N GLU A 238 6.58 -10.75 18.23
CA GLU A 238 7.29 -9.55 17.78
C GLU A 238 6.34 -8.37 17.55
N TYR A 239 6.75 -7.19 18.02
CA TYR A 239 6.08 -5.91 17.73
C TYR A 239 6.80 -5.20 16.61
N VAL A 240 6.15 -5.05 15.46
CA VAL A 240 6.80 -4.56 14.24
C VAL A 240 6.03 -3.39 13.65
N THR A 241 6.69 -2.24 13.63
CA THR A 241 6.15 -0.97 13.12
C THR A 241 7.09 -0.33 12.10
N LEU A 242 6.51 0.48 11.21
CA LEU A 242 7.17 1.17 10.12
C LEU A 242 6.90 2.67 10.23
N GLY A 243 7.99 3.42 10.33
CA GLY A 243 7.95 4.87 10.49
C GLY A 243 7.70 5.30 11.94
N LYS A 244 7.78 6.60 12.14
CA LYS A 244 7.52 7.29 13.41
C LYS A 244 7.14 8.74 13.08
N LEU A 245 6.07 9.24 13.69
CA LEU A 245 5.68 10.65 13.60
C LEU A 245 6.68 11.56 14.33
#